data_AF-A0A357NDT3-F1
#
_entry.id   AF-A0A357NDT3-F1
#
_cell.length_a   1.000
_cell.length_b   1.000
_cell.length_c   1.000
_cell.angle_alpha   90.00
_cell.angle_beta   90.00
_cell.angle_gamma   90.00
#
_symmetry.space_group_name_H-M   'P 1'
#
loop_
_entity.id
_entity.type
_entity.pdbx_description
1 polymer ?
#
loop_
_entity_poly.entity_id
_entity_poly.type
_entity_poly.pdbx_seq_one_letter_code
_entity_poly.pdbx_strand_id
1 'polypeptide(L)'
;MTTKPDLAVKIAGLHLKNPVMTASGTFGFGKEYAPFVDLNQLGAIVVKGTTLHPRLGNAGRRLVETPAGMLNSIGLENPGVEHFIAHELPNLKKFAVPVIVNISGHSIDEYRELAAILDIDGVAAVEVNISCPNVREGGLVFGTDCASAGSVVRAVRRATGK
;
A
#
# COMPACT_ATOMS: atom_id res chain seq x y z
N MET A 1 -13.49 -32.61 -20.30
CA MET A 1 -12.87 -32.07 -19.07
C MET A 1 -12.27 -30.73 -19.42
N THR A 2 -12.82 -29.63 -18.91
CA THR A 2 -12.22 -28.30 -19.08
C THR A 2 -11.09 -28.16 -18.07
N THR A 3 -9.85 -28.17 -18.55
CA THR A 3 -8.67 -27.86 -17.74
C THR A 3 -8.78 -26.43 -17.27
N LYS A 4 -8.83 -26.22 -15.95
CA LYS A 4 -8.85 -24.87 -15.37
C LYS A 4 -7.55 -24.15 -15.76
N PRO A 5 -7.60 -22.92 -16.30
CA PRO A 5 -6.39 -22.19 -16.65
C PRO A 5 -5.56 -21.90 -15.40
N ASP A 6 -4.24 -22.04 -15.51
CA ASP A 6 -3.31 -21.57 -14.49
C ASP A 6 -3.21 -20.05 -14.59
N LEU A 7 -3.46 -19.38 -13.46
CA LEU A 7 -3.42 -17.93 -13.35
C LEU A 7 -2.18 -17.44 -12.58
N ALA A 8 -1.28 -18.33 -12.16
CA ALA A 8 -0.12 -17.94 -11.38
C ALA A 8 0.79 -16.96 -12.14
N VAL A 9 1.32 -15.97 -11.44
CA VAL A 9 2.21 -14.94 -12.00
C VAL A 9 3.42 -14.70 -11.10
N LYS A 10 4.52 -14.27 -11.70
CA LYS A 10 5.71 -13.81 -10.98
C LYS A 10 5.95 -12.34 -11.29
N ILE A 11 5.99 -11.49 -10.25
CA ILE A 11 6.22 -10.05 -10.39
C ILE A 11 7.13 -9.57 -9.28
N ALA A 12 8.20 -8.83 -9.64
CA ALA A 12 9.15 -8.24 -8.68
C ALA A 12 9.64 -9.24 -7.61
N GLY A 13 9.86 -10.51 -7.97
CA GLY A 13 10.30 -11.57 -7.04
C GLY A 13 9.17 -12.29 -6.29
N LEU A 14 7.95 -11.75 -6.27
CA LEU A 14 6.78 -12.39 -5.67
C LEU A 14 6.18 -13.43 -6.61
N HIS A 15 5.82 -14.59 -6.06
CA HIS A 15 5.03 -15.61 -6.74
C HIS A 15 3.59 -15.52 -6.23
N LEU A 16 2.68 -15.09 -7.09
CA LEU A 16 1.27 -14.92 -6.77
C LEU A 16 0.48 -16.03 -7.46
N LYS A 17 -0.46 -16.65 -6.76
CA LYS A 17 -1.30 -17.74 -7.31
C LYS A 17 -2.31 -17.28 -8.35
N ASN A 18 -2.57 -15.96 -8.43
CA ASN A 18 -3.36 -15.30 -9.46
C ASN A 18 -2.98 -13.80 -9.49
N PRO A 19 -3.34 -13.05 -10.54
CA PRO A 19 -2.97 -11.64 -10.66
C PRO A 19 -3.92 -10.69 -9.92
N VAL A 20 -4.95 -11.20 -9.23
CA VAL A 20 -5.96 -10.35 -8.59
C VAL A 20 -5.46 -9.92 -7.22
N MET A 21 -5.29 -8.62 -7.04
CA MET A 21 -4.94 -8.00 -5.77
C MET A 21 -5.83 -6.78 -5.50
N THR A 22 -5.92 -6.37 -4.25
CA THR A 22 -6.68 -5.17 -3.86
C THR A 22 -5.92 -3.92 -4.25
N ALA A 23 -6.64 -2.83 -4.53
CA ALA A 23 -6.00 -1.51 -4.64
C ALA A 23 -5.83 -0.91 -3.24
N SER A 24 -4.71 -0.24 -2.98
CA SER A 24 -4.52 0.46 -1.71
C SER A 24 -5.64 1.47 -1.48
N GLY A 25 -6.19 1.49 -0.25
CA GLY A 25 -7.25 2.41 0.14
C GLY A 25 -8.68 1.92 -0.14
N THR A 26 -8.87 0.81 -0.86
CA THR A 26 -10.21 0.24 -1.12
C THR A 26 -10.54 -0.97 -0.25
N PHE A 27 -9.55 -1.48 0.50
CA PHE A 27 -9.68 -2.74 1.25
C PHE A 27 -9.21 -2.65 2.71
N GLY A 28 -9.01 -1.43 3.23
CA GLY A 28 -8.53 -1.20 4.59
C GLY A 28 -7.24 -1.96 4.88
N PHE A 29 -7.26 -2.73 5.98
CA PHE A 29 -6.23 -3.72 6.32
C PHE A 29 -6.76 -5.16 6.16
N GLY A 30 -7.81 -5.36 5.36
CA GLY A 30 -8.40 -6.67 5.01
C GLY A 30 -9.42 -7.22 6.01
N LYS A 31 -9.33 -6.84 7.29
CA LYS A 31 -10.19 -7.33 8.37
C LYS A 31 -11.68 -7.15 8.08
N GLU A 32 -12.06 -6.02 7.51
CA GLU A 32 -13.46 -5.66 7.23
C GLU A 32 -14.08 -6.57 6.17
N TYR A 33 -13.25 -7.14 5.28
CA TYR A 33 -13.69 -7.97 4.16
C TYR A 33 -13.58 -9.47 4.43
N ALA A 34 -12.81 -9.89 5.43
CA ALA A 34 -12.64 -11.30 5.80
C ALA A 34 -13.97 -12.06 6.06
N PRO A 35 -15.05 -11.44 6.59
CA PRO A 35 -16.35 -12.10 6.71
C PRO A 35 -17.06 -12.37 5.38
N PHE A 36 -16.67 -11.67 4.30
CA PHE A 36 -17.35 -11.71 3.00
C PHE A 36 -16.55 -12.47 1.94
N VAL A 37 -15.23 -12.47 2.05
CA VAL A 37 -14.32 -13.12 1.08
C VAL A 37 -13.22 -13.84 1.85
N ASP A 38 -12.92 -15.08 1.45
CA ASP A 38 -11.70 -15.76 1.91
C ASP A 38 -10.48 -15.04 1.33
N LEU A 39 -9.76 -14.34 2.20
CA LEU A 39 -8.57 -13.56 1.84
C LEU A 39 -7.49 -14.41 1.20
N ASN A 40 -7.44 -15.71 1.53
CA ASN A 40 -6.51 -16.65 0.90
C ASN A 40 -6.84 -16.94 -0.55
N GLN A 41 -7.92 -16.40 -1.13
CA GLN A 41 -8.23 -16.51 -2.56
C GLN A 41 -7.56 -15.41 -3.41
N LEU A 42 -7.18 -14.28 -2.81
CA LEU A 42 -6.49 -13.19 -3.50
C LEU A 42 -5.03 -13.54 -3.80
N GLY A 43 -4.49 -13.02 -4.91
CA GLY A 43 -3.08 -13.11 -5.23
C GLY A 43 -2.20 -12.36 -4.24
N ALA A 44 -2.63 -11.18 -3.82
CA ALA A 44 -2.04 -10.38 -2.76
C ALA A 44 -3.07 -9.40 -2.15
N ILE A 45 -2.79 -8.87 -0.97
CA ILE A 45 -3.52 -7.73 -0.39
C ILE A 45 -2.58 -6.53 -0.37
N VAL A 46 -2.95 -5.47 -1.08
CA VAL A 46 -2.33 -4.16 -0.93
C VAL A 46 -3.11 -3.38 0.12
N VAL A 47 -2.49 -3.14 1.28
CA VAL A 47 -3.15 -2.47 2.40
C VAL A 47 -3.17 -0.96 2.21
N LYS A 48 -3.97 -0.28 3.04
CA LYS A 48 -4.07 1.18 3.06
C LYS A 48 -2.70 1.86 3.22
N GLY A 49 -2.57 3.01 2.56
CA GLY A 49 -1.36 3.85 2.64
C GLY A 49 -0.96 4.14 4.08
N THR A 50 0.26 3.74 4.41
CA THR A 50 0.86 3.83 5.73
C THR A 50 1.88 4.97 5.76
N THR A 51 1.76 5.83 6.76
CA THR A 51 2.70 6.94 7.03
C THR A 51 3.48 6.69 8.32
N LEU A 52 4.57 7.43 8.55
CA LEU A 52 5.34 7.28 9.80
C LEU A 52 4.47 7.55 11.03
N HIS A 53 3.69 8.63 10.96
CA HIS A 53 2.81 9.06 12.04
C HIS A 53 1.33 8.91 11.64
N PRO A 54 0.42 8.79 12.62
CA PRO A 54 -1.02 8.75 12.35
C PRO A 54 -1.51 10.00 11.59
N ARG A 55 -2.51 9.80 10.74
CA ARG A 55 -3.20 10.86 10.00
C ARG A 55 -4.71 10.72 10.16
N LEU A 56 -5.37 11.83 10.49
CA LEU A 56 -6.84 11.88 10.61
C LEU A 56 -7.57 11.94 9.26
N GLY A 57 -6.86 12.27 8.18
CA GLY A 57 -7.45 12.51 6.87
C GLY A 57 -8.09 13.90 6.72
N ASN A 58 -8.72 14.15 5.57
CA ASN A 58 -9.32 15.45 5.25
C ASN A 58 -10.65 15.64 5.99
N ALA A 59 -11.09 16.87 6.24
CA ALA A 59 -12.42 17.11 6.81
C ALA A 59 -13.54 17.03 5.75
N GLY A 60 -14.79 17.00 6.20
CA GLY A 60 -15.97 17.18 5.34
C GLY A 60 -16.37 15.95 4.51
N ARG A 61 -16.97 16.20 3.34
CA ARG A 61 -17.44 15.13 2.45
C ARG A 61 -16.25 14.50 1.72
N ARG A 62 -15.90 13.28 2.11
CA ARG A 62 -14.75 12.56 1.56
C ARG A 62 -15.07 11.70 0.34
N LEU A 63 -16.34 11.42 0.08
CA LEU A 63 -16.78 10.58 -1.04
C LEU A 63 -17.96 11.22 -1.76
N VAL A 64 -17.91 11.20 -3.09
CA VAL A 64 -19.00 11.66 -3.96
C VAL A 64 -19.13 10.69 -5.13
N GLU A 65 -20.34 10.21 -5.39
CA GLU A 65 -20.63 9.37 -6.55
C GLU A 65 -20.56 10.19 -7.85
N THR A 66 -20.10 9.56 -8.93
CA THR A 66 -20.12 10.11 -10.29
C THR A 66 -20.69 9.07 -11.25
N PRO A 67 -21.13 9.46 -12.45
CA PRO A 67 -21.47 8.47 -13.47
C PRO A 67 -20.31 7.48 -13.68
N ALA A 68 -20.60 6.19 -13.51
CA ALA A 68 -19.64 5.09 -13.61
C ALA A 68 -18.41 5.19 -12.70
N GLY A 69 -18.50 5.86 -11.53
CA GLY A 69 -17.38 5.94 -10.60
C GLY A 69 -17.65 6.75 -9.34
N MET A 70 -16.58 7.21 -8.72
CA MET A 70 -16.64 8.07 -7.55
C MET A 70 -15.38 8.92 -7.41
N LEU A 71 -15.52 10.07 -6.76
CA LEU A 71 -14.41 10.89 -6.28
C LEU A 71 -14.17 10.61 -4.81
N ASN A 72 -12.91 10.62 -4.41
CA ASN A 72 -12.52 10.53 -3.01
C ASN A 72 -11.53 11.64 -2.61
N SER A 73 -11.66 12.08 -1.36
CA SER A 73 -10.75 13.02 -0.69
C SER A 73 -10.52 12.53 0.73
N ILE A 74 -10.00 11.30 0.88
CA ILE A 74 -9.78 10.69 2.20
C ILE A 74 -8.71 11.45 2.98
N GLY A 75 -7.70 12.00 2.30
CA GLY A 75 -6.55 12.66 2.95
C GLY A 75 -5.57 11.70 3.60
N LEU A 76 -5.55 10.45 3.12
CA LEU A 76 -4.64 9.40 3.59
C LEU A 76 -4.79 9.09 5.08
N GLU A 77 -6.02 9.07 5.60
CA GLU A 77 -6.30 8.67 6.99
C GLU A 77 -5.72 7.27 7.28
N ASN A 78 -4.83 7.17 8.25
CA ASN A 78 -4.23 5.90 8.65
C ASN A 78 -3.65 6.02 10.08
N PRO A 79 -3.50 4.90 10.81
CA PRO A 79 -3.07 4.93 12.21
C PRO A 79 -1.54 5.02 12.39
N GLY A 80 -0.76 5.15 11.30
CA GLY A 80 0.69 5.14 11.34
C GLY A 80 1.31 3.74 11.33
N VAL A 81 2.61 3.69 11.00
CA VAL A 81 3.35 2.43 10.80
C VAL A 81 3.45 1.59 12.07
N GLU A 82 3.64 2.22 13.24
CA GLU A 82 3.75 1.50 14.52
C GLU A 82 2.47 0.73 14.85
N HIS A 83 1.31 1.38 14.66
CA HIS A 83 0.01 0.75 14.87
C HIS A 83 -0.23 -0.40 13.90
N PHE A 84 0.12 -0.19 12.61
CA PHE A 84 0.02 -1.25 11.61
C PHE A 84 0.81 -2.50 12.03
N ILE A 85 2.07 -2.33 12.45
CA ILE A 85 2.93 -3.43 12.88
C ILE A 85 2.39 -4.12 14.14
N ALA A 86 1.92 -3.34 15.12
CA ALA A 86 1.47 -3.87 16.40
C ALA A 86 0.10 -4.55 16.34
N HIS A 87 -0.79 -4.12 15.45
CA HIS A 87 -2.22 -4.50 15.51
C HIS A 87 -2.79 -5.06 14.22
N GLU A 88 -2.40 -4.52 13.06
CA GLU A 88 -3.00 -4.91 11.77
C GLU A 88 -2.27 -6.08 11.12
N LEU A 89 -0.92 -5.99 11.05
CA LEU A 89 -0.08 -7.03 10.47
C LEU A 89 -0.25 -8.40 11.16
N PRO A 90 -0.34 -8.51 12.50
CA PRO A 90 -0.57 -9.80 13.16
C PRO A 90 -1.89 -10.47 12.76
N ASN A 91 -2.92 -9.69 12.40
CA ASN A 91 -4.18 -10.24 11.89
C ASN A 91 -4.02 -10.76 10.46
N LEU A 92 -3.32 -10.03 9.61
CA LEU A 92 -3.04 -10.43 8.24
C LEU A 92 -2.14 -11.67 8.16
N LYS A 93 -1.18 -11.82 9.07
CA LYS A 93 -0.29 -12.99 9.17
C LYS A 93 -1.01 -14.31 9.46
N LYS A 94 -2.30 -14.29 9.83
CA LYS A 94 -3.13 -15.48 9.99
C LYS A 94 -3.53 -16.11 8.64
N PHE A 95 -3.33 -15.38 7.54
CA PHE A 95 -3.66 -15.79 6.19
C PHE A 95 -2.38 -16.09 5.40
N ALA A 96 -2.47 -17.00 4.43
CA ALA A 96 -1.37 -17.39 3.53
C ALA A 96 -1.27 -16.47 2.29
N VAL A 97 -1.81 -15.25 2.38
CA VAL A 97 -1.82 -14.27 1.28
C VAL A 97 -0.67 -13.27 1.45
N PRO A 98 0.12 -12.98 0.40
CA PRO A 98 1.14 -11.94 0.44
C PRO A 98 0.54 -10.56 0.77
N VAL A 99 1.16 -9.86 1.72
CA VAL A 99 0.78 -8.49 2.11
C VAL A 99 1.76 -7.51 1.49
N ILE A 100 1.23 -6.57 0.70
CA ILE A 100 1.97 -5.46 0.12
C ILE A 100 1.57 -4.19 0.88
N VAL A 101 2.55 -3.47 1.44
CA VAL A 101 2.29 -2.25 2.21
C VAL A 101 2.50 -1.03 1.34
N ASN A 102 1.42 -0.30 1.07
CA ASN A 102 1.51 1.01 0.46
C ASN A 102 2.16 1.99 1.45
N ILE A 103 3.26 2.62 1.06
CA ILE A 103 3.97 3.62 1.87
C ILE A 103 3.80 5.00 1.27
N SER A 104 3.64 6.00 2.14
CA SER A 104 3.52 7.39 1.74
C SER A 104 4.28 8.28 2.72
N GLY A 105 5.07 9.19 2.16
CA GLY A 105 5.88 10.15 2.91
C GLY A 105 5.80 11.53 2.30
N HIS A 106 6.09 12.54 3.13
CA HIS A 106 6.21 13.94 2.73
C HIS A 106 7.63 14.34 2.35
N SER A 107 8.61 13.47 2.59
CA SER A 107 10.01 13.66 2.19
C SER A 107 10.67 12.33 1.81
N ILE A 108 11.78 12.41 1.08
CA ILE A 108 12.59 11.24 0.72
C ILE A 108 13.05 10.46 1.97
N ASP A 109 13.40 11.18 3.05
CA ASP A 109 13.83 10.55 4.30
C ASP A 109 12.68 9.75 4.94
N GLU A 110 11.44 10.26 4.90
CA GLU A 110 10.29 9.51 5.42
C GLU A 110 10.01 8.24 4.61
N TYR A 111 10.13 8.29 3.28
CA TYR A 111 10.00 7.08 2.45
C TYR A 111 11.08 6.05 2.78
N ARG A 112 12.33 6.51 2.94
CA ARG A 112 13.47 5.64 3.32
C ARG A 112 13.20 4.99 4.68
N GLU A 113 12.76 5.77 5.66
CA GLU A 113 12.50 5.29 7.01
C GLU A 113 11.35 4.30 7.06
N LEU A 114 10.23 4.59 6.37
CA LEU A 114 9.12 3.65 6.23
C LEU A 114 9.55 2.33 5.63
N ALA A 115 10.34 2.37 4.55
CA ALA A 115 10.84 1.17 3.89
C ALA A 115 11.75 0.34 4.81
N ALA A 116 12.60 0.99 5.62
CA ALA A 116 13.44 0.31 6.60
C ALA A 116 12.62 -0.33 7.73
N ILE A 117 11.66 0.41 8.29
CA ILE A 117 10.78 -0.09 9.36
C ILE A 117 9.95 -1.29 8.87
N LEU A 118 9.48 -1.25 7.63
CA LEU A 118 8.66 -2.29 7.02
C LEU A 118 9.48 -3.43 6.41
N ASP A 119 10.81 -3.42 6.54
CA ASP A 119 11.66 -4.55 6.16
C ASP A 119 11.65 -5.66 7.22
N ILE A 120 10.45 -6.16 7.51
CA ILE A 120 10.17 -7.17 8.54
C ILE A 120 9.43 -8.38 7.95
N ASP A 121 9.32 -9.45 8.74
CA ASP A 121 8.54 -10.63 8.39
C ASP A 121 7.03 -10.34 8.32
N GLY A 122 6.35 -10.96 7.36
CA GLY A 122 4.92 -10.74 7.10
C GLY A 122 4.61 -9.61 6.11
N VAL A 123 5.58 -8.76 5.78
CA VAL A 123 5.47 -7.79 4.67
C VAL A 123 6.19 -8.38 3.46
N ALA A 124 5.44 -8.69 2.40
CA ALA A 124 5.97 -9.31 1.19
C ALA A 124 6.65 -8.28 0.27
N ALA A 125 6.10 -7.08 0.17
CA ALA A 125 6.67 -5.97 -0.60
C ALA A 125 6.16 -4.60 -0.09
N VAL A 126 6.81 -3.54 -0.54
CA VAL A 126 6.35 -2.15 -0.36
C VAL A 126 5.89 -1.57 -1.70
N GLU A 127 4.75 -0.89 -1.70
CA GLU A 127 4.26 -0.11 -2.84
C GLU A 127 4.49 1.38 -2.55
N VAL A 128 5.31 2.06 -3.37
CA VAL A 128 5.73 3.44 -3.11
C VAL A 128 4.74 4.43 -3.71
N ASN A 129 3.91 5.05 -2.87
CA ASN A 129 2.91 6.02 -3.31
C ASN A 129 3.51 7.43 -3.50
N ILE A 130 4.05 7.69 -4.68
CA ILE A 130 4.63 8.99 -5.04
C ILE A 130 3.60 10.02 -5.55
N SER A 131 2.29 9.76 -5.40
CA SER A 131 1.23 10.70 -5.80
C SER A 131 1.00 11.83 -4.79
N CYS A 132 1.69 11.78 -3.65
CA CYS A 132 1.55 12.79 -2.60
C CYS A 132 2.34 14.07 -2.92
N PRO A 133 1.81 15.25 -2.56
CA PRO A 133 2.48 16.52 -2.79
C PRO A 133 3.76 16.62 -1.94
N ASN A 134 4.88 16.94 -2.60
CA ASN A 134 6.15 17.30 -1.98
C ASN A 134 6.05 18.74 -1.44
N VAL A 135 5.89 18.86 -0.12
CA VAL A 135 5.71 20.16 0.54
C VAL A 135 6.99 21.00 0.50
N ARG A 136 8.17 20.37 0.37
CA ARG A 136 9.48 21.07 0.35
C ARG A 136 9.80 21.74 -1.00
N GLU A 137 9.20 21.29 -2.10
CA GLU A 137 9.39 21.86 -3.45
C GLU A 137 8.11 22.52 -3.98
N GLY A 138 7.41 23.27 -3.14
CA GLY A 138 6.27 24.08 -3.58
C GLY A 138 5.00 23.28 -3.90
N GLY A 139 4.87 22.05 -3.39
CA GLY A 139 3.65 21.24 -3.53
C GLY A 139 3.62 20.35 -4.79
N LEU A 140 4.72 20.26 -5.55
CA LEU A 140 4.83 19.34 -6.69
C LEU A 140 4.74 17.88 -6.23
N VAL A 141 4.03 17.05 -6.96
CA VAL A 141 3.90 15.63 -6.64
C VAL A 141 5.19 14.90 -7.05
N PHE A 142 5.75 14.04 -6.18
CA PHE A 142 6.99 13.30 -6.50
C PHE A 142 6.92 12.53 -7.82
N GLY A 143 5.74 12.02 -8.17
CA GLY A 143 5.47 11.29 -9.41
C GLY A 143 5.38 12.13 -10.68
N THR A 144 5.42 13.47 -10.61
CA THR A 144 5.34 14.34 -11.80
C THR A 144 6.71 14.79 -12.32
N ASP A 145 7.79 14.46 -11.62
CA ASP A 145 9.17 14.74 -12.06
C ASP A 145 10.04 13.47 -12.01
N CYS A 146 10.74 13.16 -13.10
CA CYS A 146 11.54 11.94 -13.22
C CYS A 146 12.72 11.89 -12.25
N ALA A 147 13.38 13.03 -11.99
CA ALA A 147 14.53 13.07 -11.09
C ALA A 147 14.11 12.89 -9.63
N SER A 148 12.99 13.50 -9.25
CA SER A 148 12.33 13.40 -7.95
C SER A 148 11.85 11.97 -7.68
N ALA A 149 11.05 11.39 -8.60
CA ALA A 149 10.61 10.00 -8.53
C ALA A 149 11.80 9.03 -8.41
N GLY A 150 12.83 9.21 -9.24
CA GLY A 150 14.04 8.39 -9.18
C GLY A 150 14.79 8.52 -7.85
N SER A 151 14.76 9.68 -7.21
CA SER A 151 15.40 9.90 -5.91
C SER A 151 14.67 9.21 -4.77
N VAL A 152 13.33 9.25 -4.77
CA VAL A 152 12.50 8.47 -3.83
C VAL A 152 12.78 6.98 -3.99
N VAL A 153 12.70 6.46 -5.22
CA VAL A 153 12.92 5.03 -5.49
C VAL A 153 14.32 4.57 -5.08
N ARG A 154 15.36 5.36 -5.37
CA ARG A 154 16.74 5.05 -4.92
C ARG A 154 16.87 4.99 -3.41
N ALA A 155 16.22 5.92 -2.70
CA ALA A 155 16.27 5.95 -1.23
C ALA A 155 15.56 4.72 -0.63
N VAL A 156 14.36 4.40 -1.12
CA VAL A 156 13.60 3.20 -0.71
C VAL A 156 14.39 1.93 -1.01
N ARG A 157 14.92 1.76 -2.24
CA ARG A 157 15.67 0.56 -2.64
C ARG A 157 16.91 0.29 -1.80
N ARG A 158 17.54 1.33 -1.24
CA ARG A 158 18.70 1.20 -0.34
C ARG A 158 18.32 0.81 1.09
N ALA A 159 17.07 0.99 1.47
CA ALA A 159 16.58 0.82 2.84
C ALA A 159 15.86 -0.51 3.09
N THR A 160 15.57 -1.29 2.04
CA THR A 160 14.85 -2.56 2.16
C THR A 160 15.44 -3.64 1.26
N GLY A 161 15.46 -4.88 1.75
CA GLY A 161 15.81 -6.07 0.98
C GLY A 161 14.67 -6.64 0.13
N LYS A 162 13.44 -6.15 0.34
CA LYS A 162 12.23 -6.56 -0.38
C LYS A 162 12.25 -6.18 -1.85
#